data_AF-A0A7R9W9F1-F1
#
_entry.id   AF-A0A7R9W9F1-F1
#
_cell.length_a   1.000
_cell.length_b   1.000
_cell.length_c   1.000
_cell.angle_alpha   90.00
_cell.angle_beta   90.00
_cell.angle_gamma   90.00
#
_symmetry.space_group_name_H-M   'P 1'
#
loop_
_entity.id
_entity.type
_entity.pdbx_description
1 polymer ?
#
loop_
_entity_poly.entity_id
_entity_poly.type
_entity_poly.pdbx_seq_one_letter_code
_entity_poly.pdbx_strand_id
1 'polypeptide(L)'
;KFDEMRQVRPFSAIASAFDAYCSDLLERTLGPPISLPGDEADNMHCSRGRPMPDQGALDAIQAAVEKALGADVPVLSDLLPHLSIILGPSSSGPIAEEEKESMGFYSKDGHNRLMELFRRFVRAISGCGGVVLFLDDLQWADHSCLELVRWLVTDRANQNFLFIGAYRENEVESGHPLMTQ
;
A
#
# COMPACT_ATOMS: atom_id res chain seq x y z
N LYS A 1 9.10 12.27 1.72
CA LYS A 1 10.45 12.23 2.33
C LYS A 1 10.49 11.05 3.28
N PHE A 2 11.11 9.96 2.85
CA PHE A 2 11.36 8.82 3.72
C PHE A 2 12.34 9.23 4.82
N ASP A 3 12.01 8.89 6.07
CA ASP A 3 12.81 9.21 7.24
C ASP A 3 13.63 7.96 7.59
N GLU A 4 14.97 8.06 7.57
CA GLU A 4 15.92 6.97 7.84
C GLU A 4 15.60 6.19 9.13
N MET A 5 14.96 6.85 10.11
CA MET A 5 14.59 6.24 11.39
C MET A 5 13.42 5.24 11.31
N ARG A 6 12.76 5.06 10.14
CA ARG A 6 11.60 4.16 9.98
C ARG A 6 11.94 2.73 9.53
N GLN A 7 13.22 2.39 9.33
CA GLN A 7 13.66 1.05 8.90
C GLN A 7 13.55 -0.07 9.97
N VAL A 8 12.72 0.10 11.00
CA VAL A 8 12.55 -0.87 12.09
C VAL A 8 11.61 -2.03 11.71
N ARG A 9 10.86 -1.93 10.59
CA ARG A 9 9.88 -2.94 10.17
C ARG A 9 10.10 -3.41 8.73
N PRO A 10 9.99 -4.74 8.45
CA PRO A 10 10.05 -5.24 7.08
C PRO A 10 8.89 -4.67 6.26
N PHE A 11 9.13 -4.41 4.97
CA PHE A 11 8.14 -3.84 4.04
C PHE A 11 7.70 -2.40 4.33
N SER A 12 8.43 -1.66 5.16
CA SER A 12 8.04 -0.30 5.60
C SER A 12 7.76 0.66 4.44
N ALA A 13 8.55 0.59 3.37
CA ALA A 13 8.39 1.50 2.23
C ALA A 13 7.07 1.25 1.47
N ILE A 14 6.79 -0.01 1.19
CA ILE A 14 5.57 -0.42 0.49
C ILE A 14 4.33 -0.24 1.38
N ALA A 15 4.44 -0.56 2.67
CA ALA A 15 3.37 -0.33 3.63
C ALA A 15 2.99 1.15 3.65
N SER A 16 3.96 2.05 3.76
CA SER A 16 3.70 3.49 3.73
C SER A 16 3.07 3.97 2.41
N ALA A 17 3.46 3.40 1.28
CA ALA A 17 2.91 3.79 -0.02
C ALA A 17 1.47 3.33 -0.21
N PHE A 18 1.15 2.09 0.18
CA PHE A 18 -0.23 1.59 0.14
C PHE A 18 -1.12 2.26 1.18
N ASP A 19 -0.57 2.64 2.34
CA ASP A 19 -1.28 3.41 3.34
C ASP A 19 -1.66 4.80 2.80
N ALA A 20 -0.75 5.47 2.10
CA ALA A 20 -1.04 6.73 1.40
C ALA A 20 -2.06 6.56 0.27
N TYR A 21 -2.00 5.46 -0.49
CA TYR A 21 -3.02 5.12 -1.49
C TYR A 21 -4.41 4.97 -0.87
N CYS A 22 -4.51 4.27 0.27
CA CYS A 22 -5.76 4.10 1.00
C CYS A 22 -6.29 5.45 1.52
N SER A 23 -5.41 6.31 2.02
CA SER A 23 -5.75 7.68 2.44
C SER A 23 -6.33 8.50 1.28
N ASP A 24 -5.66 8.53 0.12
CA ASP A 24 -6.16 9.23 -1.08
C ASP A 24 -7.49 8.63 -1.58
N LEU A 25 -7.68 7.31 -1.47
CA LEU A 25 -8.95 6.65 -1.82
C LEU A 25 -10.10 7.07 -0.89
N LEU A 26 -9.83 7.24 0.41
CA LEU A 26 -10.79 7.74 1.39
C LEU A 26 -11.16 9.21 1.11
N GLU A 27 -10.16 10.07 0.90
CA GLU A 27 -10.37 11.49 0.57
C GLU A 27 -11.20 11.68 -0.70
N ARG A 28 -10.96 10.84 -1.71
CA ARG A 28 -11.70 10.86 -2.98
C ARG A 28 -13.16 10.46 -2.84
N THR A 29 -13.50 9.63 -1.85
CA THR A 29 -14.85 9.07 -1.74
C THR A 29 -15.69 9.78 -0.67
N LEU A 30 -15.08 10.23 0.41
CA LEU A 30 -15.76 10.96 1.48
C LEU A 30 -15.83 12.47 1.23
N GLY A 31 -15.10 12.97 0.21
CA GLY A 31 -14.94 14.40 -0.06
C GLY A 31 -14.07 15.09 1.00
N PRO A 32 -13.54 16.30 0.72
CA PRO A 32 -12.86 17.06 1.76
C PRO A 32 -13.85 17.35 2.91
N PRO A 33 -13.39 17.41 4.18
CA PRO A 33 -14.24 17.93 5.24
C PRO A 33 -14.70 19.33 4.81
N ILE A 34 -16.02 19.56 4.83
CA ILE A 34 -16.65 20.83 4.45
C ILE A 34 -15.91 21.96 5.17
N SER A 35 -15.03 22.63 4.43
CA SER A 35 -14.33 23.80 4.93
C SER A 35 -15.31 24.96 4.88
N LEU A 36 -15.54 25.59 6.03
CA LEU A 36 -16.29 26.83 6.14
C LEU A 36 -15.66 27.89 5.21
N PRO A 37 -16.47 28.81 4.64
CA PRO A 37 -15.98 29.75 3.65
C PRO A 37 -14.99 30.71 4.33
N GLY A 38 -13.72 30.69 3.91
CA GLY A 38 -12.72 31.56 4.53
C GLY A 38 -11.29 31.56 3.99
N ASP A 39 -10.83 30.60 3.20
CA ASP A 39 -9.44 30.62 2.72
C ASP A 39 -9.33 30.30 1.22
N GLU A 40 -9.42 31.36 0.40
CA GLU A 40 -8.82 31.37 -0.95
C GLU A 40 -7.43 32.01 -0.86
N ALA A 41 -6.37 31.26 -1.19
CA ALA A 41 -5.33 31.69 -2.12
C ALA A 41 -4.22 30.62 -2.27
N ASP A 42 -3.81 30.41 -3.52
CA ASP A 42 -2.54 29.83 -3.96
C ASP A 42 -2.27 28.33 -3.76
N ASN A 43 -2.89 27.51 -4.61
CA ASN A 43 -2.09 26.55 -5.39
C ASN A 43 -2.82 26.08 -6.67
N MET A 44 -2.52 26.76 -7.77
CA MET A 44 -2.93 26.35 -9.11
C MET A 44 -2.01 25.23 -9.61
N HIS A 45 -2.40 23.96 -9.43
CA HIS A 45 -1.86 22.83 -10.21
C HIS A 45 -2.98 21.85 -10.62
N CYS A 46 -3.37 21.94 -11.89
CA CYS A 46 -4.09 20.95 -12.71
C CYS A 46 -5.33 20.25 -12.10
N SER A 47 -6.43 20.98 -12.04
CA SER A 47 -7.79 20.43 -12.11
C SER A 47 -8.04 19.84 -13.50
N ARG A 48 -7.78 18.54 -13.70
CA ARG A 48 -8.26 17.78 -14.86
C ARG A 48 -9.02 16.55 -14.37
N GLY A 49 -10.29 16.48 -14.77
CA GLY A 49 -11.32 15.54 -14.35
C GLY A 49 -10.80 14.19 -13.88
N ARG A 50 -10.71 14.03 -12.56
CA ARG A 50 -10.70 12.70 -11.96
C ARG A 50 -12.14 12.20 -11.99
N PRO A 51 -12.43 11.01 -12.54
CA PRO A 51 -13.73 10.39 -12.33
C PRO A 51 -13.91 10.28 -10.82
N MET A 52 -14.96 10.92 -10.29
CA MET A 52 -15.41 10.69 -8.92
C MET A 52 -15.60 9.19 -8.76
N PRO A 53 -15.00 8.53 -7.75
CA PRO A 53 -15.45 7.20 -7.41
C PRO A 53 -16.92 7.30 -7.03
N ASP A 54 -17.78 6.54 -7.71
CA ASP A 54 -19.10 6.29 -7.17
C ASP A 54 -18.91 5.53 -5.85
N GLN A 55 -19.82 5.71 -4.89
CA GLN A 55 -19.80 4.92 -3.64
C GLN A 55 -19.69 3.41 -3.94
N GLY A 56 -20.19 2.97 -5.10
CA GLY A 56 -20.06 1.61 -5.62
C GLY A 56 -18.61 1.14 -5.86
N ALA A 57 -17.67 2.02 -6.21
CA ALA A 57 -16.26 1.66 -6.39
C ALA A 57 -15.60 1.29 -5.05
N LEU A 58 -15.90 2.03 -3.97
CA LEU A 58 -15.41 1.65 -2.63
C LEU A 58 -16.01 0.33 -2.19
N ASP A 59 -17.32 0.16 -2.33
CA ASP A 59 -18.00 -1.07 -1.94
C ASP A 59 -17.45 -2.27 -2.72
N ALA A 60 -17.13 -2.09 -4.01
CA ALA A 60 -16.49 -3.11 -4.84
C ALA A 60 -15.07 -3.44 -4.36
N ILE A 61 -14.27 -2.44 -4.00
CA ILE A 61 -12.92 -2.63 -3.45
C ILE A 61 -12.99 -3.35 -2.11
N GLN A 62 -13.87 -2.93 -1.20
CA GLN A 62 -14.06 -3.57 0.09
C GLN A 62 -14.43 -5.05 -0.10
N ALA A 63 -15.44 -5.34 -0.91
CA ALA A 63 -15.87 -6.72 -1.17
C ALA A 63 -14.76 -7.56 -1.82
N ALA A 64 -13.97 -6.98 -2.72
CA ALA A 64 -12.85 -7.67 -3.37
C ALA A 64 -11.73 -7.97 -2.36
N VAL A 65 -11.38 -7.01 -1.51
CA VAL A 65 -10.33 -7.14 -0.50
C VAL A 65 -10.73 -8.13 0.59
N GLU A 66 -11.96 -8.06 1.10
CA GLU A 66 -12.49 -9.01 2.08
C GLU A 66 -12.51 -10.44 1.52
N LYS A 67 -12.94 -10.61 0.26
CA LYS A 67 -12.93 -11.92 -0.41
C LYS A 67 -11.51 -12.45 -0.63
N ALA A 68 -10.53 -11.58 -0.89
CA ALA A 68 -9.16 -11.98 -1.19
C ALA A 68 -8.33 -12.29 0.07
N LEU A 69 -8.53 -11.53 1.15
CA LEU A 69 -7.77 -11.64 2.39
C LEU A 69 -8.47 -12.52 3.44
N GLY A 70 -9.81 -12.52 3.49
CA GLY A 70 -10.59 -13.35 4.42
C GLY A 70 -10.16 -13.18 5.88
N ALA A 71 -9.69 -14.27 6.51
CA ALA A 71 -9.25 -14.27 7.91
C ALA A 71 -7.92 -13.52 8.14
N ASP A 72 -7.18 -13.19 7.08
CA ASP A 72 -5.88 -12.52 7.17
C ASP A 72 -5.98 -10.98 7.13
N VAL A 73 -7.20 -10.41 7.05
CA VAL A 73 -7.42 -8.95 7.04
C VAL A 73 -6.75 -8.22 8.21
N PRO A 74 -6.79 -8.72 9.46
CA PRO A 74 -6.12 -8.05 10.59
C PRO A 74 -4.61 -7.92 10.39
N VAL A 75 -3.98 -8.88 9.71
CA VAL A 75 -2.52 -8.89 9.48
C VAL A 75 -2.10 -7.74 8.58
N LEU A 76 -2.87 -7.51 7.52
CA LEU A 76 -2.61 -6.40 6.62
C LEU A 76 -3.07 -5.06 7.20
N SER A 77 -4.13 -5.06 8.02
CA SER A 77 -4.65 -3.85 8.68
C SER A 77 -3.68 -3.29 9.74
N ASP A 78 -2.90 -4.14 10.41
CA ASP A 78 -1.84 -3.71 11.34
C ASP A 78 -0.70 -2.94 10.62
N LEU A 79 -0.47 -3.27 9.35
CA LEU A 79 0.55 -2.62 8.51
C LEU A 79 0.00 -1.40 7.73
N LEU A 80 -1.28 -1.43 7.37
CA LEU A 80 -1.97 -0.41 6.58
C LEU A 80 -3.12 0.18 7.39
N PRO A 81 -2.88 1.11 8.32
CA PRO A 81 -3.93 1.67 9.17
C PRO A 81 -5.06 2.33 8.36
N HIS A 82 -4.80 2.96 7.21
CA HIS A 82 -5.88 3.52 6.39
C HIS A 82 -6.73 2.45 5.70
N LEU A 83 -6.20 1.23 5.48
CA LEU A 83 -6.99 0.11 4.99
C LEU A 83 -8.07 -0.29 6.01
N SER A 84 -7.77 -0.19 7.30
CA SER A 84 -8.74 -0.49 8.38
C SER A 84 -9.98 0.42 8.30
N ILE A 85 -9.78 1.67 7.88
CA ILE A 85 -10.86 2.65 7.74
C ILE A 85 -11.74 2.31 6.53
N ILE A 86 -11.15 1.83 5.44
CA ILE A 86 -11.87 1.41 4.23
C ILE A 86 -12.68 0.13 4.47
N LEU A 87 -12.10 -0.85 5.15
CA LEU A 87 -12.76 -2.13 5.43
C LEU A 87 -13.77 -2.04 6.58
N GLY A 88 -13.62 -1.01 7.43
CA GLY A 88 -14.49 -0.75 8.56
C GLY A 88 -14.13 -1.56 9.81
N PRO A 89 -14.65 -1.16 10.98
CA PRO A 89 -14.26 -1.69 12.28
C PRO A 89 -14.61 -3.17 12.51
N SER A 90 -15.43 -3.78 11.65
CA SER A 90 -15.83 -5.18 11.78
C SER A 90 -14.80 -6.18 11.28
N SER A 91 -13.85 -5.74 10.45
CA SER A 91 -12.87 -6.60 9.76
C SER A 91 -11.42 -6.24 10.11
N SER A 92 -11.17 -5.07 10.71
CA SER A 92 -9.84 -4.59 11.06
C SER A 92 -9.70 -4.30 12.57
N GLY A 93 -8.86 -5.08 13.25
CA GLY A 93 -8.45 -4.83 14.63
C GLY A 93 -6.93 -4.95 14.77
N PRO A 94 -6.30 -4.21 15.70
CA PRO A 94 -4.87 -4.35 15.97
C PRO A 94 -4.60 -5.76 16.52
N ILE A 95 -3.59 -6.42 15.98
CA ILE A 95 -3.15 -7.74 16.44
C ILE A 95 -2.28 -7.53 17.68
N ALA A 96 -2.51 -8.31 18.74
CA ALA A 96 -1.65 -8.25 19.93
C ALA A 96 -0.22 -8.70 19.59
N GLU A 97 0.81 -8.11 20.20
CA GLU A 97 2.21 -8.49 19.94
C GLU A 97 2.48 -9.98 20.21
N GLU A 98 1.82 -10.56 21.22
CA GLU A 98 1.88 -11.99 21.53
C GLU A 98 1.31 -12.86 20.39
N GLU A 99 0.26 -12.38 19.72
CA GLU A 99 -0.32 -13.05 18.55
C GLU A 99 0.59 -12.91 17.32
N LYS A 100 1.31 -11.79 17.17
CA LYS A 100 2.32 -11.61 16.11
C LYS A 100 3.49 -12.58 16.27
N GLU A 101 3.97 -12.76 17.50
CA GLU A 101 5.01 -13.74 17.82
C GLU A 101 4.51 -15.18 17.57
N SER A 102 3.31 -15.53 18.04
CA SER A 102 2.68 -16.85 17.83
C SER A 102 2.41 -17.17 16.35
N MET A 103 2.02 -16.17 15.57
CA MET A 103 1.87 -16.28 14.12
C MET A 103 3.19 -16.32 13.35
N GLY A 104 4.34 -16.21 14.05
CA GLY A 104 5.65 -16.23 13.43
C GLY A 104 5.87 -15.06 12.48
N PHE A 105 5.29 -13.88 12.76
CA PHE A 105 5.34 -12.70 11.89
C PHE A 105 6.79 -12.30 11.54
N TYR A 106 7.70 -12.44 12.50
CA TYR A 106 9.13 -12.15 12.32
C TYR A 106 9.95 -13.34 11.77
N SER A 107 9.31 -14.47 11.47
CA SER A 107 9.95 -15.64 10.88
C SER A 107 9.92 -15.60 9.35
N LYS A 108 10.71 -16.48 8.70
CA LYS A 108 10.63 -16.68 7.24
C LYS A 108 9.24 -17.07 6.76
N ASP A 109 8.49 -17.82 7.56
CA ASP A 109 7.12 -18.23 7.22
C ASP A 109 6.16 -17.04 7.28
N GLY A 110 6.34 -16.16 8.28
CA GLY A 110 5.59 -14.89 8.37
C GLY A 110 5.88 -13.95 7.21
N HIS A 111 7.15 -13.86 6.78
CA HIS A 111 7.53 -13.09 5.60
C HIS A 111 6.86 -13.59 4.32
N ASN A 112 6.91 -14.90 4.06
CA ASN A 112 6.26 -15.49 2.87
C ASN A 112 4.74 -15.30 2.89
N ARG A 113 4.12 -15.44 4.07
CA ARG A 113 2.69 -15.15 4.25
C ARG A 113 2.39 -13.69 3.93
N LEU A 114 3.20 -12.76 4.40
CA LEU A 114 3.01 -11.34 4.16
C LEU A 114 3.18 -10.98 2.67
N MET A 115 4.18 -11.55 1.99
CA MET A 115 4.34 -11.40 0.53
C MET A 115 3.08 -11.88 -0.22
N GLU A 116 2.53 -13.03 0.17
CA GLU A 116 1.31 -13.56 -0.42
C GLU A 116 0.10 -12.67 -0.17
N LEU A 117 -0.03 -12.12 1.04
CA LEU A 117 -1.11 -11.20 1.39
C LEU A 117 -1.06 -9.92 0.57
N PHE A 118 0.11 -9.29 0.45
CA PHE A 118 0.27 -8.14 -0.43
C PHE A 118 -0.05 -8.49 -1.89
N ARG A 119 0.36 -9.67 -2.37
CA ARG A 119 0.01 -10.11 -3.72
C ARG A 119 -1.50 -10.23 -3.93
N ARG A 120 -2.21 -10.87 -3.00
CA ARG A 120 -3.68 -11.02 -3.05
C ARG A 120 -4.38 -9.68 -2.95
N PHE A 121 -3.91 -8.80 -2.06
CA PHE A 121 -4.43 -7.46 -1.89
C PHE A 121 -4.30 -6.65 -3.19
N VAL A 122 -3.09 -6.56 -3.75
CA VAL A 122 -2.82 -5.83 -4.99
C VAL A 122 -3.65 -6.40 -6.13
N ARG A 123 -3.76 -7.72 -6.25
CA ARG A 123 -4.60 -8.35 -7.27
C ARG A 123 -6.08 -8.00 -7.11
N ALA A 124 -6.58 -7.90 -5.88
CA ALA A 124 -7.96 -7.53 -5.60
C ALA A 124 -8.25 -6.08 -6.05
N ILE A 125 -7.40 -5.14 -5.67
CA ILE A 125 -7.57 -3.72 -6.06
C ILE A 125 -7.34 -3.52 -7.56
N SER A 126 -6.36 -4.18 -8.17
CA SER A 126 -6.12 -4.15 -9.61
C SER A 126 -7.27 -4.78 -10.41
N GLY A 127 -8.03 -5.71 -9.81
CA GLY A 127 -9.22 -6.29 -10.43
C GLY A 127 -10.41 -5.33 -10.48
N CYS A 128 -10.46 -4.36 -9.57
CA CYS A 128 -11.50 -3.33 -9.53
C CYS A 128 -11.16 -2.12 -10.41
N GLY A 129 -9.88 -1.86 -10.67
CA GLY A 129 -9.43 -0.75 -11.50
C GLY A 129 -7.92 -0.71 -11.73
N GLY A 130 -7.44 0.21 -12.56
CA GLY A 130 -6.01 0.40 -12.80
C GLY A 130 -5.29 0.98 -11.58
N VAL A 131 -4.32 0.25 -11.03
CA VAL A 131 -3.51 0.65 -9.88
C VAL A 131 -2.13 1.07 -10.35
N VAL A 132 -1.71 2.27 -9.95
CA VAL A 132 -0.35 2.76 -10.18
C VAL A 132 0.35 2.91 -8.83
N LEU A 133 1.40 2.13 -8.60
CA LEU A 133 2.27 2.26 -7.44
C LEU A 133 3.48 3.11 -7.81
N PHE A 134 3.59 4.28 -7.17
CA PHE A 134 4.74 5.17 -7.30
C PHE A 134 5.57 5.11 -6.01
N LEU A 135 6.85 4.72 -6.13
CA LEU A 135 7.82 4.75 -5.05
C LEU A 135 8.95 5.70 -5.40
N ASP A 136 9.06 6.79 -4.63
CA ASP A 136 10.23 7.67 -4.64
C ASP A 136 11.27 7.17 -3.65
N ASP A 137 12.53 7.55 -3.83
CA ASP A 137 13.63 7.22 -2.91
C ASP A 137 13.88 5.70 -2.71
N LEU A 138 13.77 4.89 -3.79
CA LEU A 138 13.96 3.43 -3.73
C LEU A 138 15.34 3.00 -3.19
N GLN A 139 16.35 3.85 -3.21
CA GLN A 139 17.65 3.59 -2.60
C GLN A 139 17.58 3.36 -1.08
N TRP A 140 16.48 3.78 -0.44
CA TRP A 140 16.22 3.58 0.99
C TRP A 140 15.26 2.41 1.29
N ALA A 141 14.76 1.72 0.26
CA ALA A 141 13.84 0.61 0.40
C ALA A 141 14.56 -0.65 0.88
N ASP A 142 13.94 -1.41 1.78
CA ASP A 142 14.48 -2.69 2.23
C ASP A 142 14.41 -3.76 1.13
N HIS A 143 15.28 -4.77 1.24
CA HIS A 143 15.33 -5.88 0.27
C HIS A 143 13.97 -6.58 0.11
N SER A 144 13.21 -6.72 1.19
CA SER A 144 11.87 -7.33 1.16
C SER A 144 10.89 -6.52 0.30
N CYS A 145 11.01 -5.19 0.32
CA CYS A 145 10.22 -4.33 -0.56
C CYS A 145 10.55 -4.58 -2.03
N LEU A 146 11.84 -4.60 -2.38
CA LEU A 146 12.24 -4.80 -3.78
C LEU A 146 11.82 -6.18 -4.31
N GLU A 147 11.94 -7.22 -3.49
CA GLU A 147 11.42 -8.56 -3.80
C GLU A 147 9.91 -8.58 -4.00
N LEU A 148 9.15 -7.87 -3.14
CA LEU A 148 7.70 -7.76 -3.30
C LEU A 148 7.32 -7.03 -4.59
N VAL A 149 7.97 -5.91 -4.91
CA VAL A 149 7.73 -5.21 -6.18
C VAL A 149 8.03 -6.14 -7.36
N ARG A 150 9.15 -6.85 -7.33
CA ARG A 150 9.49 -7.83 -8.38
C ARG A 150 8.40 -8.89 -8.53
N TRP A 151 7.88 -9.41 -7.43
CA TRP A 151 6.78 -10.38 -7.42
C TRP A 151 5.49 -9.80 -8.00
N LEU A 152 5.13 -8.57 -7.64
CA LEU A 152 3.90 -7.91 -8.10
C LEU A 152 3.93 -7.58 -9.59
N VAL A 153 5.08 -7.16 -10.11
CA VAL A 153 5.26 -6.80 -11.53
C VAL A 153 5.40 -8.04 -12.42
N THR A 154 5.93 -9.15 -11.89
CA THR A 154 6.02 -10.42 -12.64
C THR A 154 4.76 -11.28 -12.56
N ASP A 155 3.79 -10.93 -11.72
CA ASP A 155 2.52 -11.63 -11.61
C ASP A 155 1.62 -11.37 -12.83
N ARG A 156 1.49 -12.38 -13.69
CA ARG A 156 0.64 -12.33 -14.89
C ARG A 156 -0.85 -12.18 -14.59
N ALA A 157 -1.28 -12.51 -13.37
CA ALA A 157 -2.65 -12.31 -12.95
C ALA A 157 -2.96 -10.85 -12.58
N ASN A 158 -1.94 -10.00 -12.49
CA ASN A 158 -2.04 -8.60 -12.11
C ASN A 158 -2.01 -7.69 -13.37
N GLN A 159 -3.06 -7.77 -14.19
CA GLN A 159 -3.08 -7.16 -15.53
C GLN A 159 -3.23 -5.64 -15.55
N ASN A 160 -3.65 -5.04 -14.43
CA ASN A 160 -3.97 -3.61 -14.33
C ASN A 160 -3.08 -2.91 -13.30
N PHE A 161 -1.83 -3.37 -13.16
CA PHE A 161 -0.86 -2.81 -12.22
C PHE A 161 0.32 -2.19 -12.97
N LEU A 162 0.61 -0.92 -12.65
CA LEU A 162 1.78 -0.21 -13.13
C LEU A 162 2.67 0.17 -11.93
N PHE A 163 3.94 -0.21 -12.00
CA PHE A 163 4.94 0.21 -11.03
C PHE A 163 5.83 1.29 -11.63
N ILE A 164 6.03 2.38 -10.89
CA ILE A 164 6.97 3.45 -11.24
C ILE A 164 7.88 3.67 -10.02
N GLY A 165 9.18 3.54 -10.23
CA GLY A 165 10.20 3.71 -9.20
C GLY A 165 11.17 4.81 -9.58
N ALA A 166 11.53 5.66 -8.61
CA ALA A 166 12.64 6.60 -8.73
C ALA A 166 13.72 6.24 -7.70
N TYR A 167 14.98 6.23 -8.13
CA TYR A 167 16.13 6.06 -7.26
C TYR A 167 17.26 7.00 -7.67
N ARG A 168 18.14 7.32 -6.73
CA ARG A 168 19.33 8.13 -6.98
C ARG A 168 20.56 7.26 -7.15
N GLU A 169 21.21 7.34 -8.31
CA GLU A 169 22.36 6.51 -8.65
C GLU A 169 23.57 6.69 -7.70
N ASN A 170 23.72 7.88 -7.11
CA ASN A 170 24.84 8.24 -6.24
C ASN A 170 24.69 7.77 -4.78
N GLU A 171 23.55 7.17 -4.43
CA GLU A 171 23.23 6.67 -3.08
C GLU A 171 23.11 5.13 -3.06
N VAL A 172 23.49 4.45 -4.15
CA VAL A 172 23.39 2.99 -4.29
C VAL A 172 24.78 2.37 -4.29
N GLU A 173 25.17 1.73 -3.17
CA GLU A 173 26.43 1.00 -3.09
C GLU A 173 26.45 -0.21 -4.03
N SER A 174 27.64 -0.62 -4.47
CA SER A 174 27.87 -1.67 -5.48
C SER A 174 27.38 -3.09 -5.11
N GLY A 175 26.73 -3.27 -3.96
CA GLY A 175 26.08 -4.51 -3.53
C GLY A 175 24.56 -4.42 -3.35
N HIS A 176 23.93 -3.28 -3.67
CA HIS A 176 22.50 -3.08 -3.47
C HIS A 176 21.67 -3.92 -4.46
N PRO A 177 20.49 -4.46 -4.07
CA PRO A 177 19.65 -5.28 -4.96
C PRO A 177 19.17 -4.59 -6.24
N LEU A 178 19.26 -3.26 -6.31
CA LEU A 178 19.00 -2.49 -7.54
C LEU A 178 20.13 -2.58 -8.57
N MET A 179 21.35 -2.95 -8.16
CA MET A 179 22.51 -3.09 -9.05
C MET A 179 22.79 -4.53 -9.48
N THR A 180 22.30 -5.52 -8.73
CA THR A 180 22.52 -6.94 -9.02
C THR A 180 21.36 -7.48 -9.88
N GLN A 181 21.56 -7.55 -11.20
CA GLN A 181 20.63 -8.19 -12.15
C GLN A 181 20.73 -9.72 -12.14
#